data_AF-A0AA35PTR6-F1
#
_entry.id   AF-A0AA35PTR6-F1
#
_cell.length_a   1.000
_cell.length_b   1.000
_cell.length_c   1.000
_cell.angle_alpha   90.00
_cell.angle_beta   90.00
_cell.angle_gamma   90.00
#
_symmetry.space_group_name_H-M   'P 1'
#
loop_
_entity.id
_entity.type
_entity.pdbx_description
1 polymer ?
#
loop_
_entity_poly.entity_id
_entity_poly.type
_entity_poly.pdbx_seq_one_letter_code
_entity_poly.pdbx_strand_id
1 'polypeptide(L)'
;MAKSARTKGARNGQASLFSAGHFNFLTLLFTTPVSFFLLYASVQSTRFPGDFFDFISNNRPSVQFAVQLIANFLSAAQVIVLCRLINFAIRRRFASREMDLNTMLMWSDAMVTHMDWDLPPKFLLPLLLFLGSTKAFRGIWAASLTPVITWKETAGQVAIPRWDDVSLLREYASEIGNGGPMVQNTHGRFSYSVALDFLGSLLASASSATPIEPGSRQQRKIDNSRYTYMGRSYGMGSTAGLVDDNIEGNRHARLYAYQEDGYRADVDCIYNETSDFRLEESKQHWVYTARGMLPDSDDTEEYSSYVGHDGTSVVAIGVGHFKNASDPELPPRRYLAFATGESYAFLNKVQCSVDFHPTKFNVTVNIEGRNITVNPADILGVGDIDPTRRLKGTLLRQFELIANDETNLYVSMVGSAFNASITDLKTSIAAGNSPQKSNESDIVLEGVRNSITAMADDMLGAYAAAQVMIGNFSQTTPATIRVSAIAIGEFKYAISVFILNVVVIGLFIAEVIRTSWWSGMPEFDMTDLRYVAVAASTGGMGLGNLASGKKIEEAGLLKIRYREPGKGGCAILAGESSERSEGDSGDSSEGESTVEEYELERTPIMERCEGISGAGERQKCAPTVVQTWI
;
A
#
# COMPACT_ATOMS: atom_id res chain seq x y z
N MET A 1 -7.28 77.46 41.61
CA MET A 1 -6.35 76.36 41.88
C MET A 1 -6.64 75.21 40.92
N ALA A 2 -5.93 75.18 39.79
CA ALA A 2 -6.09 74.17 38.75
C ALA A 2 -5.24 72.93 39.10
N LYS A 3 -5.89 71.78 39.34
CA LYS A 3 -5.21 70.49 39.45
C LYS A 3 -5.29 69.78 38.10
N SER A 4 -4.12 69.69 37.46
CA SER A 4 -3.84 68.98 36.21
C SER A 4 -4.20 67.49 36.34
N ALA A 5 -5.16 67.05 35.52
CA ALA A 5 -5.46 65.64 35.29
C ALA A 5 -4.43 65.07 34.32
N ARG A 6 -3.57 64.17 34.81
CA ARG A 6 -2.61 63.41 34.01
C ARG A 6 -3.31 62.17 33.46
N THR A 7 -3.96 62.29 32.32
CA THR A 7 -4.53 61.18 31.55
C THR A 7 -3.39 60.29 31.02
N LYS A 8 -3.18 59.14 31.68
CA LYS A 8 -2.46 58.00 31.08
C LYS A 8 -3.37 57.43 29.98
N GLY A 9 -3.06 57.74 28.73
CA GLY A 9 -3.70 57.12 27.58
C GLY A 9 -3.41 55.62 27.56
N ALA A 10 -4.42 54.81 27.89
CA ALA A 10 -4.44 53.40 27.57
C ALA A 10 -4.48 53.26 26.04
N ARG A 11 -3.33 52.99 25.42
CA ARG A 11 -3.26 52.59 24.02
C ARG A 11 -3.84 51.17 23.91
N ASN A 12 -5.00 51.07 23.27
CA ASN A 12 -5.70 49.81 22.98
C ASN A 12 -4.77 48.81 22.28
N GLY A 13 -4.33 47.77 22.99
CA GLY A 13 -3.45 46.71 22.47
C GLY A 13 -4.06 45.83 21.36
N GLN A 14 -5.35 46.00 21.04
CA GLN A 14 -5.99 45.31 19.90
C GLN A 14 -5.83 46.07 18.57
N ALA A 15 -5.60 47.38 18.59
CA ALA A 15 -5.42 48.17 17.36
C ALA A 15 -3.96 48.15 16.84
N SER A 16 -3.00 47.67 17.62
CA SER A 16 -1.60 47.51 17.17
C SER A 16 -1.38 46.28 16.29
N LEU A 17 -2.28 45.29 16.33
CA LEU A 17 -2.18 44.05 15.55
C LEU A 17 -2.33 44.27 14.03
N PHE A 18 -2.86 45.44 13.62
CA PHE A 18 -3.04 45.85 12.22
C PHE A 18 -2.01 46.88 11.74
N SER A 19 -0.93 47.12 12.50
CA SER A 19 0.23 47.86 11.99
C SER A 19 0.98 47.02 10.94
N ALA A 20 1.55 47.66 9.92
CA ALA A 20 2.15 47.05 8.72
C ALA A 20 3.18 45.93 9.00
N GLY A 21 3.77 45.87 10.20
CA GLY A 21 4.71 44.81 10.62
C GLY A 21 4.08 43.49 11.06
N HIS A 22 2.81 43.46 11.47
CA HIS A 22 2.16 42.29 12.10
C HIS A 22 1.32 41.43 11.13
N PHE A 23 1.06 41.91 9.91
CA PHE A 23 0.32 41.17 8.88
C PHE A 23 0.94 39.81 8.53
N ASN A 24 2.26 39.67 8.69
CA ASN A 24 2.97 38.41 8.43
C ASN A 24 2.47 37.25 9.33
N PHE A 25 1.95 37.53 10.52
CA PHE A 25 1.39 36.51 11.42
C PHE A 25 0.03 35.99 10.96
N LEU A 26 -0.70 36.75 10.12
CA LEU A 26 -1.95 36.27 9.52
C LEU A 26 -1.72 35.08 8.59
N THR A 27 -0.49 34.85 8.14
CA THR A 27 -0.16 33.69 7.31
C THR A 27 -0.39 32.36 8.05
N LEU A 28 -0.37 32.34 9.39
CA LEU A 28 -0.74 31.17 10.21
C LEU A 28 -2.21 30.75 10.03
N LEU A 29 -3.07 31.65 9.57
CA LEU A 29 -4.47 31.33 9.25
C LEU A 29 -4.60 30.39 8.06
N PHE A 30 -3.57 30.28 7.20
CA PHE A 30 -3.57 29.31 6.11
C PHE A 30 -3.02 27.95 6.56
N THR A 31 -1.96 27.92 7.36
CA THR A 31 -1.29 26.68 7.75
C THR A 31 -2.07 25.91 8.81
N THR A 32 -2.76 26.62 9.69
CA THR A 32 -3.49 25.99 10.81
C THR A 32 -4.67 25.15 10.34
N PRO A 33 -5.64 25.65 9.54
CA PRO A 33 -6.76 24.85 9.08
C PRO A 33 -6.33 23.62 8.28
N VAL A 34 -5.32 23.77 7.41
CA VAL A 34 -4.80 22.65 6.60
C VAL A 34 -4.16 21.59 7.49
N SER A 35 -3.34 21.98 8.48
CA SER A 35 -2.70 21.02 9.40
C SER A 35 -3.72 20.24 10.23
N PHE A 36 -4.77 20.91 10.73
CA PHE A 36 -5.86 20.27 11.46
C PHE A 36 -6.70 19.38 10.56
N PHE A 37 -7.01 19.82 9.34
CA PHE A 37 -7.73 19.00 8.36
C PHE A 37 -6.98 17.73 8.01
N LEU A 38 -5.67 17.82 7.74
CA LEU A 38 -4.84 16.65 7.44
C LEU A 38 -4.81 15.66 8.61
N LEU A 39 -4.63 16.15 9.84
CA LEU A 39 -4.67 15.29 11.02
C LEU A 39 -6.05 14.64 11.20
N TYR A 40 -7.13 15.43 11.07
CA TYR A 40 -8.49 14.93 11.19
C TYR A 40 -8.81 13.87 10.13
N ALA A 41 -8.48 14.13 8.87
CA ALA A 41 -8.67 13.19 7.77
C ALA A 41 -7.88 11.89 7.99
N SER A 42 -6.66 12.00 8.53
CA SER A 42 -5.81 10.85 8.83
C SER A 42 -6.33 10.03 10.02
N VAL A 43 -6.77 10.67 11.10
CA VAL A 43 -7.38 10.01 12.28
C VAL A 43 -8.69 9.31 11.91
N GLN A 44 -9.52 9.94 11.09
CA GLN A 44 -10.78 9.34 10.61
C GLN A 44 -10.58 8.29 9.52
N SER A 45 -9.32 7.99 9.13
CA SER A 45 -9.02 7.07 8.02
C SER A 45 -9.83 7.39 6.76
N THR A 46 -9.95 8.68 6.45
CA THR A 46 -10.75 9.13 5.31
C THR A 46 -10.07 8.69 4.01
N ARG A 47 -10.75 7.84 3.24
CA ARG A 47 -10.27 7.32 1.96
C ARG A 47 -11.28 7.68 0.87
N PHE A 48 -10.77 8.21 -0.23
CA PHE A 48 -11.56 8.69 -1.37
C PHE A 48 -11.48 7.68 -2.52
N PRO A 49 -12.52 6.87 -2.76
CA PRO A 49 -12.61 5.98 -3.93
C PRO A 49 -13.21 6.72 -5.16
N GLY A 50 -13.26 6.03 -6.31
CA GLY A 50 -14.02 6.46 -7.49
C GLY A 50 -13.39 7.61 -8.27
N ASP A 51 -14.19 8.61 -8.67
CA ASP A 51 -13.77 9.69 -9.58
C ASP A 51 -12.55 10.48 -9.08
N PHE A 52 -12.42 10.66 -7.77
CA PHE A 52 -11.25 11.32 -7.18
C PHE A 52 -9.98 10.48 -7.32
N PHE A 53 -10.10 9.16 -7.20
CA PHE A 53 -9.02 8.22 -7.48
C PHE A 53 -8.59 8.30 -8.95
N ASP A 54 -9.56 8.31 -9.89
CA ASP A 54 -9.26 8.40 -11.32
C ASP A 54 -8.61 9.72 -11.70
N PHE A 55 -9.12 10.83 -11.17
CA PHE A 55 -8.56 12.15 -11.43
C PHE A 55 -7.08 12.21 -11.05
N ILE A 56 -6.73 11.74 -9.84
CA ILE A 56 -5.34 11.76 -9.37
C ILE A 56 -4.49 10.74 -10.12
N SER A 57 -5.01 9.54 -10.37
CA SER A 57 -4.23 8.49 -11.04
C SER A 57 -3.93 8.84 -12.50
N ASN A 58 -4.83 9.54 -13.19
CA ASN A 58 -4.64 9.96 -14.58
C ASN A 58 -3.77 11.23 -14.68
N ASN A 59 -3.79 12.10 -13.66
CA ASN A 59 -3.06 13.37 -13.66
C ASN A 59 -1.91 13.41 -12.62
N ARG A 60 -1.24 12.27 -12.38
CA ARG A 60 -0.18 12.17 -11.36
C ARG A 60 0.86 13.29 -11.42
N PRO A 61 1.42 13.67 -12.60
CA PRO A 61 2.41 14.74 -12.66
C PRO A 61 1.84 16.11 -12.25
N SER A 62 0.64 16.44 -12.74
CA SER A 62 -0.02 17.71 -12.44
C SER A 62 -0.40 17.83 -10.97
N VAL A 63 -0.90 16.75 -10.37
CA VAL A 63 -1.21 16.70 -8.94
C VAL A 63 0.05 16.85 -8.11
N GLN A 64 1.14 16.17 -8.47
CA GLN A 64 2.41 16.28 -7.76
C GLN A 64 2.98 17.71 -7.84
N PHE A 65 2.88 18.35 -9.00
CA PHE A 65 3.26 19.76 -9.16
C PHE A 65 2.42 20.69 -8.27
N ALA A 66 1.10 20.50 -8.25
CA ALA A 66 0.20 21.27 -7.38
C ALA A 66 0.52 21.06 -5.90
N VAL A 67 0.78 19.82 -5.47
CA VAL A 67 1.19 19.48 -4.11
C VAL A 67 2.48 20.22 -3.73
N GLN A 68 3.49 20.24 -4.61
CA GLN A 68 4.74 20.95 -4.36
C GLN A 68 4.53 22.46 -4.26
N LEU A 69 3.69 23.05 -5.12
CA LEU A 69 3.39 24.47 -5.09
C LEU A 69 2.70 24.87 -3.77
N ILE A 70 1.69 24.11 -3.34
CA ILE A 70 0.99 24.33 -2.07
C ILE A 70 1.93 24.13 -0.89
N ALA A 71 2.72 23.06 -0.88
CA ALA A 71 3.69 22.78 0.19
C ALA A 71 4.74 23.89 0.33
N ASN A 72 5.24 24.41 -0.79
CA ASN A 72 6.18 25.54 -0.79
C ASN A 72 5.54 26.80 -0.20
N PHE A 73 4.29 27.10 -0.56
CA PHE A 73 3.56 28.25 -0.02
C PHE A 73 3.33 28.12 1.50
N LEU A 74 2.82 26.97 1.96
CA LEU A 74 2.53 26.73 3.38
C LEU A 74 3.81 26.72 4.24
N SER A 75 4.90 26.14 3.72
CA SER A 75 6.19 26.20 4.38
C SER A 75 6.74 27.63 4.42
N ALA A 76 6.64 28.39 3.32
CA ALA A 76 7.09 29.78 3.29
C ALA A 76 6.34 30.64 4.31
N ALA A 77 5.03 30.46 4.46
CA ALA A 77 4.22 31.13 5.47
C ALA A 77 4.77 30.90 6.90
N GLN A 78 5.06 29.65 7.27
CA GLN A 78 5.64 29.35 8.60
C GLN A 78 7.06 29.89 8.77
N VAL A 79 7.88 29.83 7.73
CA VAL A 79 9.25 30.35 7.76
C VAL A 79 9.24 31.88 7.92
N ILE A 80 8.36 32.60 7.22
CA ILE A 80 8.19 34.05 7.39
C ILE A 80 7.84 34.40 8.85
N VAL A 81 6.95 33.63 9.48
CA VAL A 81 6.60 33.82 10.90
C VAL A 81 7.82 33.60 11.79
N LEU A 82 8.57 32.52 11.59
CA LEU A 82 9.81 32.26 12.35
C LEU A 82 10.83 33.39 12.17
N CYS A 83 11.08 33.84 10.95
CA CYS A 83 11.97 34.96 10.66
C CYS A 83 11.55 36.24 11.37
N ARG A 84 10.24 36.54 11.42
CA ARG A 84 9.70 37.70 12.15
C ARG A 84 9.82 37.54 13.66
N LEU A 85 9.59 36.35 14.20
CA LEU A 85 9.81 36.07 15.63
C LEU A 85 11.27 36.25 16.02
N ILE A 86 12.21 35.77 15.19
CA ILE A 86 13.65 35.99 15.36
C ILE A 86 13.96 37.48 15.31
N ASN A 87 13.43 38.22 14.33
CA ASN A 87 13.63 39.65 14.21
C ASN A 87 13.21 40.38 15.50
N PHE A 88 12.02 40.09 16.03
CA PHE A 88 11.57 40.70 17.28
C PHE A 88 12.38 40.29 18.50
N ALA A 89 12.79 39.02 18.60
CA ALA A 89 13.65 38.54 19.67
C ALA A 89 15.00 39.29 19.69
N ILE A 90 15.60 39.49 18.52
CA ILE A 90 16.88 40.18 18.36
C ILE A 90 16.75 41.68 18.58
N ARG A 91 15.71 42.36 18.09
CA ARG A 91 15.48 43.79 18.36
C ARG A 91 15.49 44.09 19.85
N ARG A 92 14.78 43.28 20.63
CA ARG A 92 14.74 43.43 22.08
C ARG A 92 16.08 43.12 22.75
N ARG A 93 16.81 42.12 22.26
CA ARG A 93 18.16 41.82 22.75
C ARG A 93 19.11 42.98 22.46
N PHE A 94 19.08 43.53 21.26
CA PHE A 94 19.92 44.63 20.82
C PHE A 94 19.64 45.93 21.59
N ALA A 95 18.39 46.17 21.99
CA ALA A 95 18.03 47.30 22.83
C ALA A 95 18.49 47.19 24.29
N SER A 96 18.82 45.99 24.77
CA SER A 96 19.22 45.74 26.16
C SER A 96 20.68 45.34 26.34
N ARG A 97 21.36 44.90 25.28
CA ARG A 97 22.74 44.43 25.29
C ARG A 97 23.49 44.84 24.03
N GLU A 98 24.80 45.05 24.18
CA GLU A 98 25.71 45.18 23.06
C GLU A 98 25.80 43.88 22.25
N MET A 99 25.97 44.00 20.94
CA MET A 99 26.17 42.88 20.02
C MET A 99 27.38 43.14 19.11
N ASP A 100 28.12 42.08 18.80
CA ASP A 100 29.20 42.15 17.82
C ASP A 100 28.61 42.22 16.39
N LEU A 101 29.31 42.90 15.48
CA LEU A 101 28.86 43.06 14.09
C LEU A 101 28.67 41.72 13.37
N ASN A 102 29.58 40.74 13.58
CA ASN A 102 29.42 39.37 13.07
C ASN A 102 28.18 38.65 13.60
N THR A 103 27.80 38.93 14.86
CA THR A 103 26.57 38.37 15.43
C THR A 103 25.35 39.02 14.79
N MET A 104 25.39 40.32 14.53
CA MET A 104 24.32 41.05 13.85
C MET A 104 24.12 40.54 12.41
N LEU A 105 25.22 40.34 11.67
CA LEU A 105 25.20 39.77 10.31
C LEU A 105 24.56 38.38 10.28
N MET A 106 25.01 37.46 11.16
CA MET A 106 24.41 36.13 11.29
C MET A 106 22.88 36.18 11.50
N TRP A 107 22.41 37.05 12.39
CA TRP A 107 20.96 37.18 12.64
C TRP A 107 20.23 37.84 11.48
N SER A 108 20.84 38.79 10.79
CA SER A 108 20.30 39.40 9.57
C SER A 108 20.11 38.35 8.48
N ASP A 109 21.13 37.52 8.23
CA ASP A 109 21.07 36.43 7.26
C ASP A 109 20.02 35.38 7.63
N ALA A 110 19.90 35.03 8.91
CA ALA A 110 18.86 34.14 9.40
C ALA A 110 17.44 34.71 9.17
N MET A 111 17.24 36.03 9.33
CA MET A 111 15.93 36.68 9.12
C MET A 111 15.53 36.70 7.64
N VAL A 112 16.48 36.78 6.71
CA VAL A 112 16.23 36.78 5.26
C VAL A 112 16.35 35.38 4.64
N THR A 113 16.77 34.39 5.42
CA THR A 113 17.10 33.02 4.98
C THR A 113 18.16 32.98 3.86
N HIS A 114 19.19 33.82 4.02
CA HIS A 114 20.33 33.93 3.11
C HIS A 114 21.57 33.23 3.72
N MET A 115 22.51 32.77 2.88
CA MET A 115 23.78 32.20 3.32
C MET A 115 24.92 33.14 2.94
N ASP A 116 25.61 33.65 3.95
CA ASP A 116 26.87 34.38 3.76
C ASP A 116 28.05 33.47 4.12
N TRP A 117 28.93 33.25 3.15
CA TRP A 117 30.11 32.40 3.30
C TRP A 117 31.29 33.14 3.94
N ASP A 118 31.21 34.46 4.06
CA ASP A 118 32.28 35.30 4.64
C ASP A 118 32.20 35.34 6.18
N LEU A 119 31.16 34.75 6.78
CA LEU A 119 31.01 34.63 8.23
C LEU A 119 32.01 33.63 8.85
N PRO A 120 32.52 33.91 10.07
CA PRO A 120 33.35 32.96 10.79
C PRO A 120 32.69 31.58 10.94
N PRO A 121 33.44 30.45 10.87
CA PRO A 121 32.88 29.09 10.86
C PRO A 121 31.95 28.77 12.05
N LYS A 122 32.20 29.41 13.20
CA LYS A 122 31.37 29.29 14.42
C LYS A 122 29.91 29.74 14.23
N PHE A 123 29.64 30.64 13.28
CA PHE A 123 28.28 31.12 12.97
C PHE A 123 27.69 30.42 11.73
N LEU A 124 28.53 29.85 10.88
CA LEU A 124 28.12 29.16 9.65
C LEU A 124 27.37 27.86 9.95
N LEU A 125 27.85 27.03 10.89
CA LEU A 125 27.18 25.78 11.28
C LEU A 125 25.73 26.00 11.79
N PRO A 126 25.46 26.89 12.77
CA PRO A 126 24.09 27.13 13.22
C PRO A 126 23.20 27.78 12.14
N LEU A 127 23.76 28.64 11.28
CA LEU A 127 23.02 29.21 10.14
C LEU A 127 22.63 28.12 9.14
N LEU A 128 23.55 27.20 8.81
CA LEU A 128 23.29 26.08 7.92
C LEU A 128 22.22 25.14 8.49
N LEU A 129 22.28 24.82 9.78
CA LEU A 129 21.25 24.03 10.45
C LEU A 129 19.88 24.71 10.42
N PHE A 130 19.84 26.02 10.66
CA PHE A 130 18.61 26.80 10.56
C PHE A 130 18.05 26.78 9.13
N LEU A 131 18.86 27.14 8.12
CA LEU A 131 18.45 27.12 6.72
C LEU A 131 18.02 25.72 6.28
N GLY A 132 18.76 24.68 6.66
CA GLY A 132 18.40 23.28 6.43
C GLY A 132 17.04 22.93 7.02
N SER A 133 16.77 23.35 8.26
CA SER A 133 15.48 23.13 8.91
C SER A 133 14.32 23.82 8.15
N THR A 134 14.53 25.04 7.63
CA THR A 134 13.50 25.73 6.82
C THR A 134 13.21 25.01 5.50
N LYS A 135 14.21 24.35 4.89
CA LYS A 135 14.00 23.51 3.69
C LYS A 135 13.29 22.21 4.05
N ALA A 136 13.58 21.63 5.22
CA ALA A 136 12.90 20.43 5.70
C ALA A 136 11.39 20.66 5.88
N PHE A 137 10.96 21.87 6.28
CA PHE A 137 9.54 22.21 6.40
C PHE A 137 8.79 21.98 5.08
N ARG A 138 9.40 22.36 3.94
CA ARG A 138 8.83 22.14 2.59
C ARG A 138 8.63 20.66 2.30
N GLY A 139 9.63 19.84 2.64
CA GLY A 139 9.58 18.39 2.46
C GLY A 139 8.48 17.73 3.30
N ILE A 140 8.35 18.13 4.57
CA ILE A 140 7.33 17.61 5.48
C ILE A 140 5.92 17.97 4.97
N TRP A 141 5.71 19.22 4.55
CA TRP A 141 4.44 19.64 3.95
C TRP A 141 4.12 18.89 2.66
N ALA A 142 5.09 18.73 1.76
CA ALA A 142 4.90 18.00 0.51
C ALA A 142 4.48 16.55 0.80
N ALA A 143 5.23 15.85 1.67
CA ALA A 143 4.92 14.47 2.04
C ALA A 143 3.55 14.30 2.72
N SER A 144 3.10 15.29 3.50
CA SER A 144 1.78 15.28 4.14
C SER A 144 0.61 15.52 3.17
N LEU A 145 0.87 16.13 2.02
CA LEU A 145 -0.12 16.46 1.01
C LEU A 145 -0.11 15.48 -0.16
N THR A 146 0.98 14.73 -0.35
CA THR A 146 1.09 13.74 -1.43
C THR A 146 0.01 12.68 -1.30
N PRO A 147 -0.82 12.46 -2.33
CA PRO A 147 -1.81 11.40 -2.31
C PRO A 147 -1.11 10.04 -2.36
N VAL A 148 -1.52 9.14 -1.47
CA VAL A 148 -1.04 7.77 -1.39
C VAL A 148 -2.15 6.84 -1.87
N ILE A 149 -1.78 5.89 -2.74
CA ILE A 149 -2.70 4.85 -3.20
C ILE A 149 -2.89 3.85 -2.06
N THR A 150 -4.14 3.68 -1.66
CA THR A 150 -4.57 2.76 -0.60
C THR A 150 -5.80 1.96 -1.08
N TRP A 151 -6.45 1.26 -0.16
CA TRP A 151 -7.63 0.47 -0.42
C TRP A 151 -8.67 0.76 0.67
N LYS A 152 -9.93 0.68 0.29
CA LYS A 152 -11.08 0.76 1.20
C LYS A 152 -11.87 -0.53 1.08
N GLU A 153 -12.26 -1.08 2.23
CA GLU A 153 -13.15 -2.23 2.27
C GLU A 153 -14.60 -1.75 2.18
N THR A 154 -15.36 -2.36 1.27
CA THR A 154 -16.77 -2.10 1.03
C THR A 154 -17.53 -3.42 1.10
N ALA A 155 -18.70 -3.39 1.73
CA ALA A 155 -19.58 -4.55 1.73
C ALA A 155 -20.12 -4.82 0.32
N GLY A 156 -20.17 -6.09 -0.05
CA GLY A 156 -20.72 -6.59 -1.30
C GLY A 156 -21.41 -7.93 -1.07
N GLN A 157 -21.84 -8.53 -2.16
CA GLN A 157 -22.53 -9.81 -2.16
C GLN A 157 -22.03 -10.65 -3.33
N VAL A 158 -21.81 -11.95 -3.08
CA VAL A 158 -21.39 -12.94 -4.07
C VAL A 158 -22.38 -14.09 -4.04
N ALA A 159 -22.72 -14.62 -5.21
CA ALA A 159 -23.50 -15.85 -5.32
C ALA A 159 -22.58 -17.07 -5.19
N ILE A 160 -22.94 -18.01 -4.34
CA ILE A 160 -22.28 -19.30 -4.11
C ILE A 160 -23.25 -20.45 -4.41
N PRO A 161 -22.78 -21.66 -4.74
CA PRO A 161 -23.65 -22.83 -4.97
C PRO A 161 -24.53 -23.12 -3.75
N ARG A 162 -25.75 -23.58 -4.01
CA ARG A 162 -26.68 -24.07 -2.99
C ARG A 162 -26.91 -25.56 -3.18
N TRP A 163 -26.86 -26.32 -2.09
CA TRP A 163 -26.90 -27.78 -2.11
C TRP A 163 -28.20 -28.40 -1.56
N ASP A 164 -29.21 -27.57 -1.25
CA ASP A 164 -30.53 -28.06 -0.83
C ASP A 164 -31.23 -28.88 -1.93
N ASP A 165 -30.92 -28.61 -3.20
CA ASP A 165 -31.42 -29.35 -4.36
C ASP A 165 -30.24 -30.03 -5.10
N VAL A 166 -30.25 -31.36 -5.05
CA VAL A 166 -29.25 -32.24 -5.67
C VAL A 166 -29.87 -33.12 -6.76
N SER A 167 -31.06 -32.78 -7.24
CA SER A 167 -31.85 -33.59 -8.19
C SER A 167 -31.17 -33.83 -9.54
N LEU A 168 -30.25 -32.94 -9.92
CA LEU A 168 -29.50 -33.02 -11.17
C LEU A 168 -28.25 -33.90 -11.08
N LEU A 169 -27.82 -34.30 -9.88
CA LEU A 169 -26.70 -35.23 -9.69
C LEU A 169 -27.11 -36.66 -10.06
N ARG A 170 -26.39 -37.24 -11.01
CA ARG A 170 -26.59 -38.61 -11.51
C ARG A 170 -25.34 -39.44 -11.25
N GLU A 171 -25.52 -40.60 -10.61
CA GLU A 171 -24.43 -41.53 -10.31
C GLU A 171 -23.77 -42.07 -11.59
N TYR A 172 -24.58 -42.63 -12.51
CA TYR A 172 -24.11 -43.23 -13.76
C TYR A 172 -24.28 -42.30 -14.96
N ALA A 173 -23.63 -41.15 -14.92
CA ALA A 173 -23.76 -40.15 -15.99
C ALA A 173 -23.23 -40.62 -17.35
N SER A 174 -22.36 -41.63 -17.40
CA SER A 174 -21.81 -42.21 -18.63
C SER A 174 -22.74 -43.20 -19.33
N GLU A 175 -23.79 -43.69 -18.64
CA GLU A 175 -24.77 -44.58 -19.26
C GLU A 175 -25.62 -43.82 -20.29
N ILE A 176 -25.91 -44.49 -21.41
CA ILE A 176 -26.69 -43.91 -22.50
C ILE A 176 -28.06 -43.46 -21.98
N GLY A 177 -28.33 -42.15 -22.07
CA GLY A 177 -29.60 -41.55 -21.62
C GLY A 177 -29.63 -41.12 -20.15
N ASN A 178 -28.58 -41.40 -19.37
CA ASN A 178 -28.47 -41.03 -17.95
C ASN A 178 -27.55 -39.82 -17.71
N GLY A 179 -27.03 -39.21 -18.78
CA GLY A 179 -26.24 -37.99 -18.70
C GLY A 179 -26.98 -36.83 -18.02
N GLY A 180 -26.26 -36.09 -17.18
CA GLY A 180 -26.75 -34.85 -16.60
C GLY A 180 -26.81 -33.70 -17.62
N PRO A 181 -27.53 -32.61 -17.31
CA PRO A 181 -27.59 -31.46 -18.21
C PRO A 181 -26.21 -30.79 -18.35
N MET A 182 -25.95 -30.28 -19.56
CA MET A 182 -24.71 -29.56 -19.92
C MET A 182 -25.07 -28.22 -20.58
N VAL A 183 -24.29 -27.18 -20.28
CA VAL A 183 -24.34 -25.88 -20.97
C VAL A 183 -22.93 -25.48 -21.38
N GLN A 184 -22.79 -24.93 -22.59
CA GLN A 184 -21.56 -24.30 -23.07
C GLN A 184 -21.85 -22.84 -23.43
N ASN A 185 -21.11 -21.91 -22.83
CA ASN A 185 -21.28 -20.47 -23.02
C ASN A 185 -19.91 -19.76 -23.05
N THR A 186 -19.92 -18.42 -23.00
CA THR A 186 -18.70 -17.59 -22.99
C THR A 186 -17.80 -17.83 -21.77
N HIS A 187 -18.38 -18.25 -20.64
CA HIS A 187 -17.65 -18.53 -19.40
C HIS A 187 -17.08 -19.94 -19.34
N GLY A 188 -17.47 -20.85 -20.23
CA GLY A 188 -16.92 -22.20 -20.30
C GLY A 188 -17.93 -23.27 -20.66
N ARG A 189 -17.54 -24.52 -20.42
CA ARG A 189 -18.44 -25.67 -20.40
C ARG A 189 -18.75 -25.99 -18.94
N PHE A 190 -20.02 -26.26 -18.65
CA PHE A 190 -20.52 -26.67 -17.34
C PHE A 190 -21.35 -27.93 -17.53
N SER A 191 -21.20 -28.91 -16.64
CA SER A 191 -21.91 -30.19 -16.75
C SER A 191 -22.11 -30.88 -15.42
N TYR A 192 -23.21 -31.61 -15.28
CA TYR A 192 -23.43 -32.59 -14.22
C TYR A 192 -22.83 -33.97 -14.53
N SER A 193 -22.33 -34.18 -15.75
CA SER A 193 -21.61 -35.40 -16.17
C SER A 193 -20.09 -35.17 -16.10
N VAL A 194 -19.60 -34.89 -14.89
CA VAL A 194 -18.23 -34.37 -14.66
C VAL A 194 -17.15 -35.32 -15.19
N ALA A 195 -17.27 -36.64 -14.97
CA ALA A 195 -16.34 -37.63 -15.50
C ALA A 195 -16.18 -37.55 -17.02
N LEU A 196 -17.30 -37.45 -17.75
CA LEU A 196 -17.28 -37.44 -19.22
C LEU A 196 -16.77 -36.12 -19.79
N ASP A 197 -17.26 -35.00 -19.25
CA ASP A 197 -17.11 -33.71 -19.90
C ASP A 197 -15.82 -32.98 -19.55
N PHE A 198 -15.19 -33.35 -18.43
CA PHE A 198 -13.94 -32.75 -17.94
C PHE A 198 -12.80 -33.75 -17.80
N LEU A 199 -12.93 -34.92 -18.43
CA LEU A 199 -12.00 -36.05 -18.34
C LEU A 199 -10.53 -35.65 -18.51
N GLY A 200 -10.19 -34.92 -19.57
CA GLY A 200 -8.83 -34.45 -19.82
C GLY A 200 -8.31 -33.47 -18.76
N SER A 201 -9.18 -32.61 -18.21
CA SER A 201 -8.82 -31.69 -17.12
C SER A 201 -8.60 -32.44 -15.80
N LEU A 202 -9.43 -33.45 -15.51
CA LEU A 202 -9.30 -34.29 -14.32
C LEU A 202 -8.04 -35.15 -14.36
N LEU A 203 -7.72 -35.75 -15.52
CA LEU A 203 -6.47 -36.49 -15.71
C LEU A 203 -5.23 -35.58 -15.60
N ALA A 204 -5.28 -34.37 -16.14
CA ALA A 204 -4.21 -33.39 -15.99
C ALA A 204 -4.03 -32.95 -14.52
N SER A 205 -5.14 -32.84 -13.77
CA SER A 205 -5.11 -32.57 -12.34
C SER A 205 -4.50 -33.71 -11.55
N ALA A 206 -4.86 -34.96 -11.90
CA ALA A 206 -4.30 -36.17 -11.31
C ALA A 206 -2.80 -36.27 -11.54
N SER A 207 -2.32 -35.97 -12.76
CA SER A 207 -0.90 -36.06 -13.11
C SER A 207 -0.05 -34.98 -12.46
N SER A 208 -0.61 -33.80 -12.22
CA SER A 208 0.10 -32.64 -11.64
C SER A 208 -0.25 -32.41 -10.16
N ALA A 209 -0.77 -33.43 -9.48
CA ALA A 209 -1.28 -33.30 -8.12
C ALA A 209 -0.16 -33.01 -7.09
N THR A 210 1.04 -33.50 -7.34
CA THR A 210 2.17 -33.40 -6.39
C THR A 210 3.13 -32.25 -6.77
N PRO A 211 3.58 -31.40 -5.81
CA PRO A 211 3.30 -31.43 -4.37
C PRO A 211 1.99 -30.74 -3.97
N ILE A 212 1.26 -31.33 -3.02
CA ILE A 212 0.02 -30.78 -2.42
C ILE A 212 0.27 -29.66 -1.39
N GLU A 213 1.53 -29.35 -1.08
CA GLU A 213 1.88 -28.35 -0.07
C GLU A 213 1.21 -26.98 -0.30
N PRO A 214 0.88 -26.24 0.78
CA PRO A 214 0.23 -24.94 0.68
C PRO A 214 1.10 -23.94 -0.09
N GLY A 215 0.59 -23.47 -1.24
CA GLY A 215 1.19 -22.39 -2.02
C GLY A 215 2.15 -22.81 -3.14
N SER A 216 2.50 -24.10 -3.27
CA SER A 216 3.31 -24.61 -4.39
C SER A 216 2.47 -25.02 -5.60
N ARG A 217 1.27 -25.57 -5.37
CA ARG A 217 0.37 -26.03 -6.44
C ARG A 217 -0.35 -24.84 -7.08
N GLN A 218 -0.22 -24.71 -8.40
CA GLN A 218 -1.01 -23.78 -9.19
C GLN A 218 -1.92 -24.58 -10.10
N GLN A 219 -3.22 -24.38 -9.96
CA GLN A 219 -4.20 -25.18 -10.68
C GLN A 219 -5.20 -24.26 -11.37
N ARG A 220 -5.32 -24.40 -12.69
CA ARG A 220 -6.30 -23.62 -13.44
C ARG A 220 -7.70 -24.08 -13.08
N LYS A 221 -8.61 -23.12 -12.90
CA LYS A 221 -10.03 -23.40 -12.77
C LYS A 221 -10.55 -24.04 -14.06
N ILE A 222 -11.44 -25.02 -13.93
CA ILE A 222 -11.99 -25.79 -15.06
C ILE A 222 -13.12 -24.98 -15.75
N ASP A 223 -12.76 -23.83 -16.33
CA ASP A 223 -13.65 -22.97 -17.12
C ASP A 223 -12.83 -21.95 -17.96
N ASN A 224 -13.50 -20.97 -18.58
CA ASN A 224 -12.89 -19.91 -19.38
C ASN A 224 -12.74 -18.57 -18.64
N SER A 225 -12.99 -18.51 -17.33
CA SER A 225 -12.80 -17.30 -16.51
C SER A 225 -11.32 -16.87 -16.41
N ARG A 226 -10.41 -17.83 -16.66
CA ARG A 226 -8.95 -17.71 -16.57
C ARG A 226 -8.42 -17.50 -15.15
N TYR A 227 -9.24 -17.79 -14.14
CA TYR A 227 -8.77 -17.82 -12.75
C TYR A 227 -7.91 -19.08 -12.48
N THR A 228 -6.94 -18.92 -11.58
CA THR A 228 -6.05 -19.99 -11.13
C THR A 228 -6.11 -20.09 -9.61
N TYR A 229 -6.30 -21.30 -9.09
CA TYR A 229 -6.16 -21.59 -7.68
C TYR A 229 -4.69 -21.61 -7.28
N MET A 230 -4.38 -20.89 -6.20
CA MET A 230 -3.06 -20.86 -5.57
C MET A 230 -3.14 -21.73 -4.31
N GLY A 231 -2.56 -22.92 -4.37
CA GLY A 231 -2.72 -23.98 -3.38
C GLY A 231 -3.89 -24.92 -3.69
N ARG A 232 -4.39 -25.58 -2.65
CA ARG A 232 -5.50 -26.53 -2.74
C ARG A 232 -6.84 -25.79 -2.90
N SER A 233 -7.68 -26.20 -3.85
CA SER A 233 -8.96 -25.54 -4.14
C SER A 233 -10.09 -25.99 -3.22
N TYR A 234 -10.05 -27.24 -2.71
CA TYR A 234 -11.13 -27.87 -1.94
C TYR A 234 -12.48 -27.89 -2.69
N GLY A 235 -12.49 -27.62 -4.01
CA GLY A 235 -13.70 -27.39 -4.80
C GLY A 235 -14.45 -26.09 -4.52
N MET A 236 -13.90 -25.19 -3.69
CA MET A 236 -14.53 -23.93 -3.30
C MET A 236 -14.09 -22.79 -4.20
N GLY A 237 -14.84 -21.69 -4.23
CA GLY A 237 -14.51 -20.55 -5.08
C GLY A 237 -14.86 -20.75 -6.55
N SER A 238 -15.68 -21.76 -6.86
CA SER A 238 -16.10 -22.13 -8.21
C SER A 238 -16.91 -21.04 -8.93
N THR A 239 -17.46 -20.06 -8.21
CA THR A 239 -18.29 -18.98 -8.78
C THR A 239 -17.50 -17.74 -9.21
N ALA A 240 -16.22 -17.65 -8.84
CA ALA A 240 -15.36 -16.53 -9.21
C ALA A 240 -15.21 -16.42 -10.75
N GLY A 241 -15.48 -15.25 -11.32
CA GLY A 241 -15.51 -14.99 -12.76
C GLY A 241 -16.72 -15.56 -13.52
N LEU A 242 -17.75 -16.03 -12.82
CA LEU A 242 -18.97 -16.60 -13.42
C LEU A 242 -20.22 -15.77 -13.13
N VAL A 243 -20.43 -15.39 -11.87
CA VAL A 243 -21.66 -14.72 -11.39
C VAL A 243 -21.36 -13.50 -10.50
N ASP A 244 -20.15 -12.96 -10.63
CA ASP A 244 -19.60 -11.82 -9.89
C ASP A 244 -19.43 -10.58 -10.79
N ASP A 245 -20.19 -10.48 -11.89
CA ASP A 245 -20.18 -9.35 -12.83
C ASP A 245 -20.38 -7.98 -12.15
N ASN A 246 -21.13 -7.96 -11.06
CA ASN A 246 -21.35 -6.75 -10.25
C ASN A 246 -20.06 -6.27 -9.54
N ILE A 247 -19.14 -7.18 -9.22
CA ILE A 247 -17.85 -6.89 -8.61
C ILE A 247 -16.80 -6.66 -9.70
N GLU A 248 -16.72 -7.54 -10.69
CA GLU A 248 -15.76 -7.43 -11.80
C GLU A 248 -16.01 -6.19 -12.67
N GLY A 249 -17.28 -5.79 -12.82
CA GLY A 249 -17.65 -4.54 -13.51
C GLY A 249 -17.15 -3.28 -12.80
N ASN A 250 -16.79 -3.36 -11.52
CA ASN A 250 -16.17 -2.24 -10.81
C ASN A 250 -14.67 -2.17 -11.13
N ARG A 251 -14.29 -1.25 -12.01
CA ARG A 251 -12.88 -0.99 -12.41
C ARG A 251 -11.90 -0.73 -11.26
N HIS A 252 -12.41 -0.39 -10.07
CA HIS A 252 -11.60 -0.11 -8.89
C HIS A 252 -11.48 -1.30 -7.94
N ALA A 253 -12.31 -2.34 -8.10
CA ALA A 253 -12.22 -3.56 -7.31
C ALA A 253 -10.92 -4.28 -7.64
N ARG A 254 -10.17 -4.67 -6.60
CA ARG A 254 -8.89 -5.38 -6.73
C ARG A 254 -8.99 -6.80 -6.21
N LEU A 255 -9.72 -6.96 -5.12
CA LEU A 255 -9.85 -8.22 -4.40
C LEU A 255 -11.22 -8.26 -3.75
N TYR A 256 -11.80 -9.44 -3.65
CA TYR A 256 -12.95 -9.67 -2.79
C TYR A 256 -12.79 -10.97 -2.04
N ALA A 257 -13.36 -11.03 -0.84
CA ALA A 257 -13.30 -12.20 0.02
C ALA A 257 -14.69 -12.53 0.57
N TYR A 258 -15.02 -13.80 0.64
CA TYR A 258 -16.28 -14.32 1.16
C TYR A 258 -16.05 -15.67 1.85
N GLN A 259 -17.09 -16.16 2.51
CA GLN A 259 -17.06 -17.49 3.11
C GLN A 259 -17.95 -18.45 2.34
N GLU A 260 -17.52 -19.69 2.18
CA GLU A 260 -18.27 -20.73 1.49
C GLU A 260 -18.21 -22.01 2.33
N ASP A 261 -19.36 -22.66 2.52
CA ASP A 261 -19.43 -23.93 3.22
C ASP A 261 -19.25 -25.06 2.19
N GLY A 262 -18.43 -26.06 2.53
CA GLY A 262 -18.10 -27.14 1.61
C GLY A 262 -17.53 -28.36 2.31
N TYR A 263 -16.91 -29.24 1.53
CA TYR A 263 -16.23 -30.41 2.05
C TYR A 263 -14.73 -30.30 1.90
N ARG A 264 -14.02 -30.59 2.99
CA ARG A 264 -12.61 -30.96 2.93
C ARG A 264 -12.53 -32.47 2.71
N ALA A 265 -12.20 -32.89 1.49
CA ALA A 265 -11.88 -34.28 1.20
C ALA A 265 -10.55 -34.64 1.88
N ASP A 266 -10.54 -35.66 2.72
CA ASP A 266 -9.34 -36.29 3.24
C ASP A 266 -9.27 -37.70 2.69
N VAL A 267 -8.16 -38.00 2.03
CA VAL A 267 -7.93 -39.29 1.38
C VAL A 267 -6.88 -40.02 2.19
N ASP A 268 -7.12 -41.26 2.55
CA ASP A 268 -6.13 -42.14 3.15
C ASP A 268 -6.05 -43.43 2.33
N CYS A 269 -4.84 -43.92 2.06
CA CYS A 269 -4.62 -45.03 1.13
C CYS A 269 -3.72 -46.09 1.75
N ILE A 270 -4.06 -47.37 1.53
CA ILE A 270 -3.32 -48.54 2.00
C ILE A 270 -3.18 -49.58 0.89
N TYR A 271 -2.20 -50.47 1.02
CA TYR A 271 -2.20 -51.74 0.30
C TYR A 271 -3.00 -52.78 1.08
N ASN A 272 -4.08 -53.28 0.50
CA ASN A 272 -4.90 -54.32 1.10
C ASN A 272 -4.85 -55.61 0.26
N GLU A 273 -3.92 -56.49 0.60
CA GLU A 273 -3.76 -57.81 -0.02
C GLU A 273 -5.02 -58.69 0.07
N THR A 274 -5.85 -58.46 1.09
CA THR A 274 -7.10 -59.20 1.30
C THR A 274 -8.30 -58.60 0.55
N SER A 275 -8.10 -57.55 -0.26
CA SER A 275 -9.15 -56.96 -1.10
C SER A 275 -9.76 -58.00 -2.04
N ASP A 276 -11.08 -58.16 -1.99
CA ASP A 276 -11.82 -59.06 -2.89
C ASP A 276 -11.91 -58.49 -4.32
N PHE A 277 -11.91 -57.16 -4.48
CA PHE A 277 -11.91 -56.50 -5.78
C PHE A 277 -10.69 -56.90 -6.62
N ARG A 278 -10.94 -57.45 -7.82
CA ARG A 278 -9.93 -58.01 -8.71
C ARG A 278 -10.33 -57.92 -10.18
N LEU A 279 -9.31 -57.98 -11.05
CA LEU A 279 -9.47 -58.02 -12.49
C LEU A 279 -9.48 -59.47 -12.99
N GLU A 280 -10.47 -59.83 -13.81
CA GLU A 280 -10.63 -61.14 -14.42
C GLU A 280 -10.82 -61.02 -15.94
N GLU A 281 -10.43 -62.05 -16.69
CA GLU A 281 -10.65 -62.10 -18.14
C GLU A 281 -12.12 -62.44 -18.44
N SER A 282 -12.76 -61.69 -19.35
CA SER A 282 -14.12 -61.96 -19.77
C SER A 282 -14.19 -63.07 -20.82
N LYS A 283 -15.38 -63.62 -21.05
CA LYS A 283 -15.64 -64.55 -22.17
C LYS A 283 -15.57 -63.86 -23.54
N GLN A 284 -15.65 -62.52 -23.56
CA GLN A 284 -15.60 -61.72 -24.77
C GLN A 284 -14.17 -61.27 -25.06
N HIS A 285 -13.73 -61.41 -26.31
CA HIS A 285 -12.39 -61.02 -26.73
C HIS A 285 -12.15 -59.54 -26.45
N TRP A 286 -10.96 -59.23 -25.90
CA TRP A 286 -10.53 -57.88 -25.52
C TRP A 286 -11.37 -57.20 -24.42
N VAL A 287 -12.16 -57.95 -23.67
CA VAL A 287 -12.93 -57.43 -22.54
C VAL A 287 -12.42 -58.05 -21.24
N TYR A 288 -12.17 -57.21 -20.25
CA TYR A 288 -11.77 -57.60 -18.90
C TYR A 288 -12.79 -57.10 -17.90
N THR A 289 -13.12 -57.90 -16.91
CA THR A 289 -14.12 -57.58 -15.90
C THR A 289 -13.43 -57.34 -14.57
N ALA A 290 -13.62 -56.17 -13.98
CA ALA A 290 -13.25 -55.92 -12.60
C ALA A 290 -14.46 -56.18 -11.70
N ARG A 291 -14.31 -57.04 -10.71
CA ARG A 291 -15.39 -57.36 -9.78
C ARG A 291 -14.92 -57.71 -8.37
N GLY A 292 -15.83 -57.56 -7.41
CA GLY A 292 -15.65 -57.95 -6.02
C GLY A 292 -16.34 -57.01 -5.04
N MET A 293 -16.39 -57.40 -3.77
CA MET A 293 -16.99 -56.58 -2.71
C MET A 293 -16.03 -55.51 -2.20
N LEU A 294 -16.55 -54.29 -1.96
CA LEU A 294 -15.88 -53.25 -1.17
C LEU A 294 -16.42 -53.25 0.28
N PRO A 295 -15.70 -52.65 1.25
CA PRO A 295 -16.16 -52.59 2.64
C PRO A 295 -17.49 -51.86 2.84
N ASP A 296 -17.89 -51.04 1.86
CA ASP A 296 -19.16 -50.32 1.79
C ASP A 296 -20.05 -50.80 0.64
N SER A 297 -19.94 -52.04 0.15
CA SER A 297 -20.89 -52.59 -0.85
C SER A 297 -22.23 -53.01 -0.20
N ASP A 298 -23.36 -52.79 -0.91
CA ASP A 298 -24.73 -53.07 -0.43
C ASP A 298 -25.21 -54.51 -0.77
N ASP A 299 -24.52 -55.52 -0.24
CA ASP A 299 -24.79 -56.97 -0.45
C ASP A 299 -24.57 -57.51 -1.88
N THR A 300 -24.13 -56.68 -2.82
CA THR A 300 -23.88 -57.04 -4.22
C THR A 300 -22.45 -56.69 -4.60
N GLU A 301 -21.81 -57.55 -5.40
CA GLU A 301 -20.44 -57.29 -5.88
C GLU A 301 -20.45 -56.09 -6.85
N GLU A 302 -19.41 -55.25 -6.77
CA GLU A 302 -19.20 -54.24 -7.80
C GLU A 302 -18.75 -54.93 -9.08
N TYR A 303 -19.18 -54.39 -10.23
CA TYR A 303 -18.88 -54.97 -11.53
C TYR A 303 -18.72 -53.88 -12.58
N SER A 304 -17.58 -53.86 -13.25
CA SER A 304 -17.31 -52.97 -14.39
C SER A 304 -16.53 -53.71 -15.48
N SER A 305 -16.82 -53.41 -16.75
CA SER A 305 -16.17 -54.05 -17.91
C SER A 305 -15.27 -53.07 -18.63
N TYR A 306 -14.03 -53.45 -18.89
CA TYR A 306 -12.97 -52.65 -19.49
C TYR A 306 -12.53 -53.27 -20.82
N VAL A 307 -12.12 -52.44 -21.78
CA VAL A 307 -11.61 -52.89 -23.07
C VAL A 307 -10.08 -52.83 -23.09
N GLY A 308 -9.41 -53.90 -23.52
CA GLY A 308 -7.96 -53.98 -23.60
C GLY A 308 -7.48 -55.03 -24.60
N HIS A 309 -6.38 -54.76 -25.31
CA HIS A 309 -5.71 -55.71 -26.19
C HIS A 309 -5.26 -56.93 -25.38
N ASP A 310 -4.65 -56.65 -24.23
CA ASP A 310 -4.31 -57.61 -23.19
C ASP A 310 -4.76 -57.07 -21.82
N GLY A 311 -4.78 -57.95 -20.81
CA GLY A 311 -5.18 -57.59 -19.46
C GLY A 311 -4.10 -56.80 -18.71
N THR A 312 -2.92 -56.59 -19.31
CA THR A 312 -1.77 -56.02 -18.63
C THR A 312 -1.86 -54.50 -18.48
N SER A 313 -2.56 -53.82 -19.40
CA SER A 313 -2.68 -52.37 -19.45
C SER A 313 -3.94 -51.80 -18.79
N VAL A 314 -4.78 -52.66 -18.20
CA VAL A 314 -6.07 -52.25 -17.61
C VAL A 314 -5.85 -51.73 -16.18
N VAL A 315 -6.49 -50.62 -15.84
CA VAL A 315 -6.58 -50.09 -14.48
C VAL A 315 -8.05 -49.89 -14.16
N ALA A 316 -8.56 -50.67 -13.23
CA ALA A 316 -9.93 -50.57 -12.75
C ALA A 316 -9.98 -49.91 -11.37
N ILE A 317 -10.98 -49.07 -11.16
CA ILE A 317 -11.30 -48.47 -9.86
C ILE A 317 -12.73 -48.88 -9.51
N GLY A 318 -12.89 -49.60 -8.40
CA GLY A 318 -14.17 -50.02 -7.84
C GLY A 318 -14.69 -49.02 -6.81
N VAL A 319 -16.00 -48.83 -6.81
CA VAL A 319 -16.74 -47.95 -5.89
C VAL A 319 -18.07 -48.62 -5.56
N GLY A 320 -18.50 -48.55 -4.31
CA GLY A 320 -19.80 -49.11 -3.88
C GLY A 320 -21.00 -48.49 -4.62
N HIS A 321 -21.84 -49.27 -5.29
CA HIS A 321 -23.06 -48.75 -5.99
C HIS A 321 -24.23 -48.56 -5.03
N PHE A 322 -25.07 -47.55 -5.26
CA PHE A 322 -26.31 -47.40 -4.50
C PHE A 322 -27.36 -48.40 -4.97
N LYS A 323 -27.71 -49.37 -4.11
CA LYS A 323 -28.76 -50.35 -4.40
C LYS A 323 -30.10 -49.67 -4.73
N ASN A 324 -30.44 -48.61 -3.99
CA ASN A 324 -31.62 -47.79 -4.19
C ASN A 324 -31.24 -46.30 -4.32
N ALA A 325 -30.88 -45.87 -5.53
CA ALA A 325 -30.52 -44.47 -5.80
C ALA A 325 -31.67 -43.45 -5.59
N SER A 326 -32.89 -43.90 -5.31
CA SER A 326 -34.07 -43.08 -4.99
C SER A 326 -34.28 -42.82 -3.50
N ASP A 327 -33.49 -43.43 -2.62
CA ASP A 327 -33.63 -43.23 -1.18
C ASP A 327 -33.27 -41.78 -0.78
N PRO A 328 -34.00 -41.18 0.18
CA PRO A 328 -33.77 -39.79 0.60
C PRO A 328 -32.47 -39.61 1.38
N GLU A 329 -31.98 -40.65 2.05
CA GLU A 329 -30.68 -40.69 2.72
C GLU A 329 -29.93 -41.93 2.24
N LEU A 330 -28.83 -41.72 1.52
CA LEU A 330 -28.03 -42.79 0.95
C LEU A 330 -27.03 -43.35 1.97
N PRO A 331 -26.59 -44.62 1.85
CA PRO A 331 -25.55 -45.17 2.72
C PRO A 331 -24.22 -44.41 2.56
N PRO A 332 -23.37 -44.37 3.60
CA PRO A 332 -22.08 -43.70 3.53
C PRO A 332 -21.14 -44.45 2.58
N ARG A 333 -20.81 -43.84 1.44
CA ARG A 333 -19.77 -44.30 0.51
C ARG A 333 -18.47 -43.56 0.76
N ARG A 334 -17.38 -44.31 0.83
CA ARG A 334 -16.05 -43.76 1.14
C ARG A 334 -14.90 -44.53 0.53
N TYR A 335 -15.09 -45.76 0.03
CA TYR A 335 -13.96 -46.56 -0.44
C TYR A 335 -13.80 -46.53 -1.96
N LEU A 336 -12.54 -46.44 -2.39
CA LEU A 336 -12.07 -46.68 -3.75
C LEU A 336 -11.13 -47.89 -3.71
N ALA A 337 -11.32 -48.87 -4.60
CA ALA A 337 -10.45 -50.05 -4.67
C ALA A 337 -9.83 -50.19 -6.06
N PHE A 338 -8.53 -50.43 -6.14
CA PHE A 338 -7.82 -50.57 -7.41
C PHE A 338 -7.56 -52.04 -7.73
N ALA A 339 -7.83 -52.41 -8.98
CA ALA A 339 -7.45 -53.70 -9.56
C ALA A 339 -6.79 -53.46 -10.92
N THR A 340 -5.56 -53.91 -11.10
CA THR A 340 -4.76 -53.56 -12.28
C THR A 340 -4.08 -54.75 -12.92
N GLY A 341 -3.73 -54.59 -14.20
CA GLY A 341 -2.83 -55.48 -14.93
C GLY A 341 -1.36 -55.27 -14.57
N GLU A 342 -0.50 -56.16 -15.09
CA GLU A 342 0.94 -56.19 -14.79
C GLU A 342 1.67 -54.87 -15.06
N SER A 343 1.29 -54.11 -16.10
CA SER A 343 1.95 -52.84 -16.46
C SER A 343 1.73 -51.74 -15.41
N TYR A 344 0.69 -51.88 -14.58
CA TYR A 344 0.36 -50.96 -13.50
C TYR A 344 0.28 -51.69 -12.15
N ALA A 345 1.09 -52.72 -11.95
CA ALA A 345 1.08 -53.56 -10.75
C ALA A 345 1.28 -52.77 -9.44
N PHE A 346 1.94 -51.61 -9.50
CA PHE A 346 2.12 -50.73 -8.34
C PHE A 346 0.80 -50.15 -7.79
N LEU A 347 -0.27 -50.09 -8.59
CA LEU A 347 -1.61 -49.70 -8.13
C LEU A 347 -2.47 -50.88 -7.69
N ASN A 348 -2.03 -52.12 -7.96
CA ASN A 348 -2.83 -53.29 -7.66
C ASN A 348 -3.03 -53.40 -6.13
N LYS A 349 -4.26 -53.72 -5.70
CA LYS A 349 -4.62 -53.85 -4.28
C LYS A 349 -4.50 -52.56 -3.46
N VAL A 350 -4.29 -51.41 -4.10
CA VAL A 350 -4.46 -50.13 -3.41
C VAL A 350 -5.94 -49.94 -3.08
N GLN A 351 -6.22 -49.57 -1.83
CA GLN A 351 -7.54 -49.16 -1.38
C GLN A 351 -7.43 -47.81 -0.69
N CYS A 352 -8.30 -46.88 -1.04
CA CYS A 352 -8.33 -45.56 -0.43
C CYS A 352 -9.70 -45.28 0.20
N SER A 353 -9.70 -44.70 1.39
CA SER A 353 -10.89 -44.09 2.00
C SER A 353 -10.88 -42.59 1.74
N VAL A 354 -12.02 -42.05 1.33
CA VAL A 354 -12.25 -40.62 1.09
C VAL A 354 -13.32 -40.14 2.06
N ASP A 355 -12.88 -39.40 3.08
CA ASP A 355 -13.75 -38.81 4.08
C ASP A 355 -13.98 -37.33 3.78
N PHE A 356 -15.26 -36.93 3.69
CA PHE A 356 -15.65 -35.55 3.41
C PHE A 356 -16.06 -34.85 4.70
N HIS A 357 -15.19 -33.97 5.21
CA HIS A 357 -15.46 -33.21 6.41
C HIS A 357 -16.14 -31.87 6.08
N PRO A 358 -17.37 -31.60 6.57
CA PRO A 358 -18.01 -30.30 6.44
C PRO A 358 -17.11 -29.21 7.05
N THR A 359 -16.72 -28.24 6.24
CA THR A 359 -15.75 -27.20 6.59
C THR A 359 -16.20 -25.88 6.00
N LYS A 360 -16.03 -24.80 6.75
CA LYS A 360 -16.24 -23.43 6.25
C LYS A 360 -14.92 -22.92 5.69
N PHE A 361 -14.94 -22.33 4.51
CA PHE A 361 -13.74 -21.85 3.83
C PHE A 361 -13.76 -20.34 3.68
N ASN A 362 -12.61 -19.70 3.85
CA ASN A 362 -12.36 -18.32 3.48
C ASN A 362 -11.83 -18.31 2.06
N VAL A 363 -12.65 -17.83 1.13
CA VAL A 363 -12.30 -17.68 -0.29
C VAL A 363 -11.87 -16.25 -0.52
N THR A 364 -10.68 -16.06 -1.06
CA THR A 364 -10.15 -14.75 -1.46
C THR A 364 -9.81 -14.76 -2.94
N VAL A 365 -10.44 -13.86 -3.69
CA VAL A 365 -10.31 -13.74 -5.14
C VAL A 365 -9.61 -12.42 -5.46
N ASN A 366 -8.46 -12.53 -6.11
CA ASN A 366 -7.70 -11.40 -6.66
C ASN A 366 -8.08 -11.22 -8.13
N ILE A 367 -8.77 -10.13 -8.44
CA ILE A 367 -9.29 -9.82 -9.78
C ILE A 367 -8.14 -9.49 -10.74
N GLU A 368 -7.17 -8.70 -10.29
CA GLU A 368 -6.04 -8.26 -11.12
C GLU A 368 -5.07 -9.41 -11.42
N GLY A 369 -4.76 -10.21 -10.40
CA GLY A 369 -3.90 -11.38 -10.55
C GLY A 369 -4.60 -12.60 -11.16
N ARG A 370 -5.94 -12.59 -11.26
CA ARG A 370 -6.78 -13.75 -11.60
C ARG A 370 -6.47 -14.98 -10.75
N ASN A 371 -6.31 -14.76 -9.44
CA ASN A 371 -5.92 -15.81 -8.50
C ASN A 371 -7.01 -16.03 -7.45
N ILE A 372 -7.25 -17.29 -7.13
CA ILE A 372 -8.17 -17.70 -6.06
C ILE A 372 -7.34 -18.39 -4.98
N THR A 373 -7.56 -18.00 -3.72
CA THR A 373 -6.95 -18.63 -2.56
C THR A 373 -8.05 -19.09 -1.64
N VAL A 374 -7.98 -20.35 -1.22
CA VAL A 374 -8.99 -21.00 -0.38
C VAL A 374 -8.29 -21.51 0.88
N ASN A 375 -8.74 -21.04 2.04
CA ASN A 375 -8.20 -21.49 3.32
C ASN A 375 -9.35 -21.99 4.20
N PRO A 376 -9.24 -23.17 4.85
CA PRO A 376 -10.22 -23.60 5.83
C PRO A 376 -10.27 -22.60 6.99
N ALA A 377 -11.47 -22.27 7.44
CA ALA A 377 -11.71 -21.46 8.62
C ALA A 377 -11.81 -22.39 9.84
N ASP A 378 -11.17 -22.02 10.95
CA ASP A 378 -11.18 -22.77 12.22
C ASP A 378 -12.52 -22.60 12.96
N ILE A 379 -13.62 -23.00 12.32
CA ILE A 379 -14.99 -22.90 12.84
C ILE A 379 -15.50 -24.32 13.08
N LEU A 380 -15.87 -24.62 14.32
CA LEU A 380 -16.42 -25.92 14.72
C LEU A 380 -17.94 -25.96 14.49
N GLY A 381 -18.46 -27.16 14.20
CA GLY A 381 -19.90 -27.40 14.09
C GLY A 381 -20.54 -26.93 12.78
N VAL A 382 -19.78 -26.88 11.69
CA VAL A 382 -20.32 -26.62 10.35
C VAL A 382 -21.28 -27.76 9.96
N GLY A 383 -22.49 -27.42 9.55
CA GLY A 383 -23.49 -28.38 9.09
C GLY A 383 -23.08 -29.06 7.79
N ASP A 384 -23.53 -30.30 7.58
CA ASP A 384 -23.32 -31.01 6.33
C ASP A 384 -24.08 -30.30 5.19
N ILE A 385 -23.36 -29.88 4.12
CA ILE A 385 -23.95 -29.17 2.97
C ILE A 385 -24.89 -30.05 2.14
N ASP A 386 -24.67 -31.37 2.14
CA ASP A 386 -25.52 -32.36 1.50
C ASP A 386 -25.77 -33.54 2.45
N PRO A 387 -26.80 -33.42 3.31
CA PRO A 387 -27.22 -34.50 4.21
C PRO A 387 -27.68 -35.76 3.48
N THR A 388 -28.11 -35.65 2.21
CA THR A 388 -28.58 -36.81 1.42
C THR A 388 -27.44 -37.75 1.01
N ARG A 389 -26.19 -37.26 1.10
CA ARG A 389 -24.94 -37.92 0.71
C ARG A 389 -24.81 -38.20 -0.79
N ARG A 390 -25.70 -37.64 -1.62
CA ARG A 390 -25.71 -37.84 -3.07
C ARG A 390 -24.48 -37.24 -3.73
N LEU A 391 -24.06 -36.04 -3.35
CA LEU A 391 -22.85 -35.39 -3.88
C LEU A 391 -21.60 -36.24 -3.65
N LYS A 392 -21.41 -36.70 -2.41
CA LYS A 392 -20.25 -37.51 -2.02
C LYS A 392 -20.22 -38.84 -2.77
N GLY A 393 -21.35 -39.55 -2.81
CA GLY A 393 -21.46 -40.82 -3.53
C GLY A 393 -21.29 -40.69 -5.05
N THR A 394 -21.98 -39.73 -5.67
CA THR A 394 -21.86 -39.47 -7.10
C THR A 394 -20.44 -39.06 -7.48
N LEU A 395 -19.77 -38.23 -6.67
CA LEU A 395 -18.37 -37.87 -6.88
C LEU A 395 -17.46 -39.10 -6.85
N LEU A 396 -17.60 -39.97 -5.85
CA LEU A 396 -16.78 -41.18 -5.78
C LEU A 396 -16.99 -42.08 -6.99
N ARG A 397 -18.24 -42.27 -7.43
CA ARG A 397 -18.56 -43.04 -8.63
C ARG A 397 -17.83 -42.50 -9.87
N GLN A 398 -17.58 -41.19 -9.98
CA GLN A 398 -16.87 -40.64 -11.13
C GLN A 398 -15.47 -41.25 -11.33
N PHE A 399 -14.79 -41.70 -10.27
CA PHE A 399 -13.49 -42.37 -10.42
C PHE A 399 -13.59 -43.69 -11.19
N GLU A 400 -14.64 -44.48 -10.95
CA GLU A 400 -14.89 -45.72 -11.68
C GLU A 400 -15.23 -45.44 -13.14
N LEU A 401 -16.08 -44.45 -13.39
CA LEU A 401 -16.43 -44.02 -14.76
C LEU A 401 -15.21 -43.53 -15.53
N ILE A 402 -14.39 -42.67 -14.91
CA ILE A 402 -13.14 -42.17 -15.51
C ILE A 402 -12.21 -43.35 -15.83
N ALA A 403 -12.03 -44.30 -14.91
CA ALA A 403 -11.22 -45.48 -15.17
C ALA A 403 -11.76 -46.33 -16.34
N ASN A 404 -13.08 -46.45 -16.44
CA ASN A 404 -13.74 -47.19 -17.50
C ASN A 404 -13.54 -46.52 -18.88
N ASP A 405 -13.81 -45.21 -18.95
CA ASP A 405 -13.78 -44.44 -20.19
C ASP A 405 -12.36 -44.18 -20.71
N GLU A 406 -11.36 -44.13 -19.82
CA GLU A 406 -9.96 -43.80 -20.13
C GLU A 406 -9.02 -45.02 -20.20
N THR A 407 -9.60 -46.21 -20.27
CA THR A 407 -8.86 -47.41 -20.66
C THR A 407 -8.91 -47.55 -22.18
N ASN A 408 -7.78 -47.24 -22.83
CA ASN A 408 -7.61 -47.52 -24.26
C ASN A 408 -7.15 -48.98 -24.45
N LEU A 409 -7.20 -49.47 -25.68
CA LEU A 409 -6.82 -50.84 -26.06
C LEU A 409 -5.39 -51.21 -25.63
N TYR A 410 -4.46 -50.27 -25.46
CA TYR A 410 -3.06 -50.60 -25.12
C TYR A 410 -2.54 -49.97 -23.82
N VAL A 411 -3.24 -48.98 -23.27
CA VAL A 411 -2.72 -48.12 -22.19
C VAL A 411 -3.89 -47.60 -21.37
N SER A 412 -3.73 -47.55 -20.05
CA SER A 412 -4.63 -46.79 -19.18
C SER A 412 -4.13 -45.37 -19.00
N MET A 413 -4.93 -44.38 -19.40
CA MET A 413 -4.58 -42.97 -19.19
C MET A 413 -4.67 -42.62 -17.69
N VAL A 414 -5.58 -43.25 -16.94
CA VAL A 414 -5.64 -43.14 -15.47
C VAL A 414 -4.36 -43.68 -14.84
N GLY A 415 -3.95 -44.91 -15.20
CA GLY A 415 -2.70 -45.50 -14.70
C GLY A 415 -1.49 -44.62 -15.00
N SER A 416 -1.43 -44.04 -16.20
CA SER A 416 -0.35 -43.14 -16.62
C SER A 416 -0.36 -41.81 -15.86
N ALA A 417 -1.53 -41.24 -15.60
CA ALA A 417 -1.66 -40.00 -14.83
C ALA A 417 -1.23 -40.18 -13.37
N PHE A 418 -1.64 -41.27 -12.72
CA PHE A 418 -1.22 -41.59 -11.35
C PHE A 418 0.30 -41.85 -11.30
N ASN A 419 0.85 -42.57 -12.28
CA ASN A 419 2.29 -42.79 -12.37
C ASN A 419 3.09 -41.48 -12.51
N ALA A 420 2.57 -40.50 -13.25
CA ALA A 420 3.20 -39.19 -13.39
C ALA A 420 3.30 -38.46 -12.04
N SER A 421 2.21 -38.41 -11.27
CA SER A 421 2.19 -37.82 -9.92
C SER A 421 3.17 -38.51 -8.96
N ILE A 422 3.21 -39.85 -8.98
CA ILE A 422 4.15 -40.65 -8.18
C ILE A 422 5.61 -40.34 -8.57
N THR A 423 5.89 -40.23 -9.87
CA THR A 423 7.23 -39.93 -10.39
C THR A 423 7.67 -38.51 -10.03
N ASP A 424 6.75 -37.55 -10.09
CA ASP A 424 6.99 -36.16 -9.68
C ASP A 424 7.25 -36.08 -8.17
N LEU A 425 6.50 -36.83 -7.34
CA LEU A 425 6.76 -36.95 -5.91
C LEU A 425 8.17 -37.47 -5.65
N LYS A 426 8.53 -38.58 -6.29
CA LYS A 426 9.85 -39.19 -6.18
C LYS A 426 10.97 -38.22 -6.56
N THR A 427 10.77 -37.45 -7.62
CA THR A 427 11.72 -36.43 -8.09
C THR A 427 11.84 -35.27 -7.10
N SER A 428 10.72 -34.80 -6.54
CA SER A 428 10.70 -33.71 -5.55
C SER A 428 11.41 -34.10 -4.25
N ILE A 429 11.19 -35.34 -3.76
CA ILE A 429 11.87 -35.88 -2.58
C ILE A 429 13.37 -36.00 -2.84
N ALA A 430 13.78 -36.46 -4.03
CA ALA A 430 15.18 -36.57 -4.40
C ALA A 430 15.89 -35.20 -4.52
N ALA A 431 15.15 -34.13 -4.87
CA ALA A 431 15.66 -32.77 -4.97
C ALA A 431 15.74 -32.04 -3.63
N GLY A 432 14.86 -32.35 -2.67
CA GLY A 432 14.94 -31.85 -1.31
C GLY A 432 16.07 -32.56 -0.55
N ASN A 433 17.05 -31.83 -0.03
CA ASN A 433 18.21 -32.36 0.74
C ASN A 433 17.82 -32.99 2.11
N SER A 434 16.73 -33.76 2.19
CA SER A 434 16.34 -34.50 3.39
C SER A 434 16.59 -36.00 3.17
N PRO A 435 17.47 -36.65 3.96
CA PRO A 435 17.83 -38.05 3.81
C PRO A 435 16.77 -38.98 4.43
N GLN A 436 15.48 -38.65 4.30
CA GLN A 436 14.43 -39.55 4.73
C GLN A 436 14.18 -40.53 3.61
N LYS A 437 14.71 -41.73 3.79
CA LYS A 437 14.54 -42.88 2.90
C LYS A 437 13.08 -43.34 2.99
N SER A 438 12.16 -42.59 2.36
CA SER A 438 10.75 -42.99 2.26
C SER A 438 10.68 -44.31 1.50
N ASN A 439 9.90 -45.27 2.01
CA ASN A 439 9.70 -46.55 1.34
C ASN A 439 9.02 -46.32 -0.01
N GLU A 440 9.34 -47.13 -1.02
CA GLU A 440 8.74 -46.96 -2.37
C GLU A 440 7.21 -47.09 -2.33
N SER A 441 6.69 -47.99 -1.48
CA SER A 441 5.26 -48.13 -1.23
C SER A 441 4.63 -46.85 -0.70
N ASP A 442 5.32 -46.15 0.20
CA ASP A 442 4.79 -44.94 0.84
C ASP A 442 4.74 -43.79 -0.17
N ILE A 443 5.72 -43.72 -1.08
CA ILE A 443 5.72 -42.76 -2.19
C ILE A 443 4.57 -43.04 -3.15
N VAL A 444 4.32 -44.31 -3.48
CA VAL A 444 3.19 -44.69 -4.34
C VAL A 444 1.86 -44.32 -3.68
N LEU A 445 1.65 -44.72 -2.43
CA LEU A 445 0.41 -44.42 -1.70
C LEU A 445 0.17 -42.91 -1.55
N GLU A 446 1.21 -42.13 -1.26
CA GLU A 446 1.11 -40.67 -1.17
C GLU A 446 0.85 -40.02 -2.53
N GLY A 447 1.48 -40.50 -3.62
CA GLY A 447 1.20 -40.02 -4.97
C GLY A 447 -0.24 -40.30 -5.40
N VAL A 448 -0.76 -41.50 -5.08
CA VAL A 448 -2.16 -41.90 -5.30
C VAL A 448 -3.11 -41.02 -4.47
N ARG A 449 -2.81 -40.83 -3.18
CA ARG A 449 -3.55 -39.95 -2.26
C ARG A 449 -3.66 -38.55 -2.85
N ASN A 450 -2.55 -38.01 -3.35
CA ASN A 450 -2.51 -36.68 -3.94
C ASN A 450 -3.37 -36.60 -5.20
N SER A 451 -3.25 -37.56 -6.11
CA SER A 451 -4.04 -37.60 -7.35
C SER A 451 -5.54 -37.69 -7.09
N ILE A 452 -5.98 -38.57 -6.16
CA ILE A 452 -7.39 -38.69 -5.79
C ILE A 452 -7.88 -37.39 -5.13
N THR A 453 -7.10 -36.80 -4.23
CA THR A 453 -7.45 -35.53 -3.56
C THR A 453 -7.64 -34.40 -4.56
N ALA A 454 -6.69 -34.26 -5.51
CA ALA A 454 -6.73 -33.24 -6.55
C ALA A 454 -7.95 -33.41 -7.47
N MET A 455 -8.23 -34.64 -7.92
CA MET A 455 -9.41 -34.92 -8.74
C MET A 455 -10.71 -34.67 -7.95
N ALA A 456 -10.78 -35.09 -6.68
CA ALA A 456 -11.97 -34.89 -5.85
C ALA A 456 -12.29 -33.40 -5.66
N ASP A 457 -11.28 -32.59 -5.36
CA ASP A 457 -11.45 -31.13 -5.26
C ASP A 457 -11.96 -30.54 -6.59
N ASP A 458 -11.45 -31.00 -7.73
CA ASP A 458 -11.85 -30.51 -9.05
C ASP A 458 -13.26 -30.92 -9.42
N MET A 459 -13.66 -32.13 -9.07
CA MET A 459 -15.02 -32.60 -9.26
C MET A 459 -16.01 -31.83 -8.38
N LEU A 460 -15.67 -31.57 -7.11
CA LEU A 460 -16.47 -30.69 -6.24
C LEU A 460 -16.63 -29.30 -6.87
N GLY A 461 -15.53 -28.72 -7.38
CA GLY A 461 -15.56 -27.41 -8.06
C GLY A 461 -16.39 -27.41 -9.35
N ALA A 462 -16.32 -28.48 -10.14
CA ALA A 462 -17.10 -28.63 -11.36
C ALA A 462 -18.61 -28.77 -11.07
N TYR A 463 -18.99 -29.60 -10.09
CA TYR A 463 -20.38 -29.71 -9.64
C TYR A 463 -20.89 -28.39 -9.06
N ALA A 464 -20.09 -27.70 -8.25
CA ALA A 464 -20.42 -26.39 -7.70
C ALA A 464 -20.65 -25.33 -8.80
N ALA A 465 -19.81 -25.31 -9.84
CA ALA A 465 -20.03 -24.45 -11.00
C ALA A 465 -21.30 -24.83 -11.78
N ALA A 466 -21.60 -26.13 -11.93
CA ALA A 466 -22.82 -26.61 -12.57
C ALA A 466 -24.09 -26.26 -11.80
N GLN A 467 -24.06 -26.30 -10.46
CA GLN A 467 -25.15 -25.86 -9.59
C GLN A 467 -25.58 -24.43 -9.93
N VAL A 468 -24.60 -23.53 -10.10
CA VAL A 468 -24.85 -22.12 -10.39
C VAL A 468 -25.20 -21.88 -11.86
N MET A 469 -24.42 -22.43 -12.79
CA MET A 469 -24.52 -22.10 -14.22
C MET A 469 -25.63 -22.85 -14.97
N ILE A 470 -26.02 -24.03 -14.49
CA ILE A 470 -27.04 -24.88 -15.15
C ILE A 470 -28.27 -25.00 -14.26
N GLY A 471 -28.08 -25.34 -12.99
CA GLY A 471 -29.17 -25.55 -12.04
C GLY A 471 -29.86 -24.26 -11.60
N ASN A 472 -29.19 -23.11 -11.74
CA ASN A 472 -29.58 -21.85 -11.12
C ASN A 472 -29.81 -21.99 -9.60
N PHE A 473 -29.08 -22.93 -8.98
CA PHE A 473 -29.12 -23.24 -7.57
C PHE A 473 -27.99 -22.49 -6.89
N SER A 474 -28.25 -21.22 -6.58
CA SER A 474 -27.30 -20.34 -5.90
C SER A 474 -27.93 -19.68 -4.68
N GLN A 475 -27.09 -19.29 -3.73
CA GLN A 475 -27.45 -18.47 -2.58
C GLN A 475 -26.48 -17.30 -2.46
N THR A 476 -26.95 -16.18 -1.91
CA THR A 476 -26.14 -14.97 -1.79
C THR A 476 -25.46 -14.90 -0.43
N THR A 477 -24.15 -14.67 -0.43
CA THR A 477 -23.34 -14.54 0.78
C THR A 477 -22.70 -13.15 0.86
N PRO A 478 -22.62 -12.54 2.06
CA PRO A 478 -21.90 -11.29 2.25
C PRO A 478 -20.42 -11.44 1.90
N ALA A 479 -19.92 -10.49 1.11
CA ALA A 479 -18.53 -10.41 0.68
C ALA A 479 -17.89 -9.08 1.11
N THR A 480 -16.60 -9.10 1.36
CA THR A 480 -15.80 -7.90 1.61
C THR A 480 -14.98 -7.58 0.36
N ILE A 481 -15.26 -6.46 -0.29
CA ILE A 481 -14.58 -6.03 -1.52
C ILE A 481 -13.54 -4.96 -1.16
N ARG A 482 -12.31 -5.14 -1.62
CA ARG A 482 -11.24 -4.13 -1.55
C ARG A 482 -11.23 -3.31 -2.83
N VAL A 483 -11.58 -2.04 -2.67
CA VAL A 483 -11.63 -1.06 -3.75
C VAL A 483 -10.45 -0.11 -3.62
N SER A 484 -9.81 0.21 -4.75
CA SER A 484 -8.71 1.18 -4.83
C SER A 484 -9.21 2.56 -4.38
N ALA A 485 -8.48 3.20 -3.47
CA ALA A 485 -8.85 4.50 -2.92
C ALA A 485 -7.60 5.35 -2.63
N ILE A 486 -7.75 6.66 -2.53
CA ILE A 486 -6.65 7.56 -2.18
C ILE A 486 -6.80 8.07 -0.74
N ALA A 487 -5.70 8.07 -0.02
CA ALA A 487 -5.54 8.82 1.22
C ALA A 487 -4.62 10.01 0.97
N ILE A 488 -4.90 11.15 1.59
CA ILE A 488 -4.05 12.35 1.47
C ILE A 488 -2.99 12.29 2.57
N GLY A 489 -1.73 12.11 2.17
CA GLY A 489 -0.58 11.99 3.08
C GLY A 489 -0.55 10.68 3.88
N GLU A 490 0.63 10.30 4.34
CA GLU A 490 0.73 9.25 5.37
C GLU A 490 0.52 9.84 6.77
N PHE A 491 -0.02 9.01 7.67
CA PHE A 491 -0.28 9.38 9.06
C PHE A 491 0.94 9.99 9.78
N LYS A 492 2.14 9.45 9.52
CA LYS A 492 3.40 9.94 10.12
C LYS A 492 3.71 11.39 9.72
N TYR A 493 3.46 11.76 8.46
CA TYR A 493 3.71 13.12 7.97
C TYR A 493 2.61 14.09 8.37
N ALA A 494 1.35 13.64 8.44
CA ALA A 494 0.25 14.45 8.96
C ALA A 494 0.49 14.88 10.43
N ILE A 495 0.95 13.96 11.28
CA ILE A 495 1.35 14.28 12.66
C ILE A 495 2.53 15.25 12.68
N SER A 496 3.54 15.03 11.84
CA SER A 496 4.74 15.87 11.79
C SER A 496 4.41 17.32 11.45
N VAL A 497 3.56 17.56 10.44
CA VAL A 497 3.06 18.90 10.10
C VAL A 497 2.27 19.52 11.24
N PHE A 498 1.41 18.73 11.90
CA PHE A 498 0.62 19.22 13.02
C PHE A 498 1.51 19.67 14.19
N ILE A 499 2.46 18.83 14.61
CA ILE A 499 3.43 19.17 15.67
C ILE A 499 4.20 20.43 15.29
N LEU A 500 4.71 20.49 14.06
CA LEU A 500 5.45 21.63 13.55
C LEU A 500 4.61 22.91 13.60
N ASN A 501 3.34 22.87 13.20
CA ASN A 501 2.44 24.02 13.25
C ASN A 501 2.14 24.43 14.71
N VAL A 502 1.95 23.48 15.63
CA VAL A 502 1.76 23.74 17.06
C VAL A 502 3.00 24.38 17.68
N VAL A 503 4.21 23.94 17.32
CA VAL A 503 5.47 24.53 17.79
C VAL A 503 5.60 25.98 17.34
N VAL A 504 5.31 26.28 16.06
CA VAL A 504 5.37 27.66 15.53
C VAL A 504 4.35 28.56 16.23
N ILE A 505 3.11 28.08 16.43
CA ILE A 505 2.07 28.80 17.18
C ILE A 505 2.51 29.02 18.64
N GLY A 506 3.09 28.00 19.28
CA GLY A 506 3.61 28.08 20.64
C GLY A 506 4.70 29.14 20.79
N LEU A 507 5.65 29.19 19.83
CA LEU A 507 6.68 30.22 19.76
C LEU A 507 6.07 31.62 19.57
N PHE A 508 5.06 31.74 18.71
CA PHE A 508 4.34 33.00 18.52
C PHE A 508 3.65 33.48 19.81
N ILE A 509 2.88 32.61 20.48
CA ILE A 509 2.19 32.93 21.73
C ILE A 509 3.19 33.29 22.82
N ALA A 510 4.28 32.52 22.96
CA ALA A 510 5.34 32.80 23.92
C ALA A 510 5.93 34.20 23.70
N GLU A 511 6.19 34.59 22.45
CA GLU A 511 6.75 35.90 22.12
C GLU A 511 5.76 37.05 22.36
N VAL A 512 4.48 36.85 22.07
CA VAL A 512 3.41 37.82 22.37
C VAL A 512 3.30 38.07 23.87
N ILE A 513 3.33 37.00 24.68
CA ILE A 513 3.30 37.10 26.15
C ILE A 513 4.58 37.79 26.64
N ARG A 514 5.74 37.33 26.17
CA ARG A 514 7.05 37.85 26.57
C ARG A 514 7.18 39.35 26.30
N THR A 515 6.64 39.84 25.19
CA THR A 515 6.71 41.26 24.78
C THR A 515 5.55 42.10 25.31
N SER A 516 4.66 41.54 26.14
CA SER A 516 3.47 42.24 26.65
C SER A 516 2.67 42.88 25.51
N TRP A 517 2.26 42.06 24.54
CA TRP A 517 1.52 42.50 23.34
C TRP A 517 2.25 43.57 22.53
N TRP A 518 3.58 43.41 22.38
CA TRP A 518 4.40 44.27 21.54
C TRP A 518 4.47 45.74 21.98
N SER A 519 4.00 46.07 23.19
CA SER A 519 3.85 47.45 23.68
C SER A 519 5.18 48.17 24.00
N GLY A 520 6.30 47.44 24.07
CA GLY A 520 7.62 47.96 24.42
C GLY A 520 8.72 47.57 23.44
N MET A 521 8.40 47.37 22.16
CA MET A 521 9.42 47.05 21.15
C MET A 521 10.03 48.32 20.53
N PRO A 522 11.35 48.32 20.27
CA PRO A 522 11.99 49.39 19.52
C PRO A 522 11.54 49.35 18.07
N GLU A 523 11.37 50.52 17.47
CA GLU A 523 10.89 50.67 16.10
C GLU A 523 11.91 50.17 15.06
N PHE A 524 13.19 50.17 15.42
CA PHE A 524 14.32 49.74 14.60
C PHE A 524 14.14 48.33 14.00
N ASP A 525 14.18 48.21 12.68
CA ASP A 525 14.20 46.94 11.94
C ASP A 525 15.56 46.74 11.26
N MET A 526 16.28 45.69 11.67
CA MET A 526 17.59 45.34 11.09
C MET A 526 17.49 44.88 9.64
N THR A 527 16.32 44.38 9.22
CA THR A 527 16.10 43.90 7.84
C THR A 527 15.70 45.01 6.88
N ASP A 528 15.35 46.19 7.40
CA ASP A 528 14.98 47.33 6.59
C ASP A 528 16.16 48.30 6.51
N LEU A 529 16.75 48.39 5.31
CA LEU A 529 17.90 49.23 5.04
C LEU A 529 17.65 50.70 5.40
N ARG A 530 16.38 51.16 5.40
CA ARG A 530 16.02 52.52 5.79
C ARG A 530 16.31 52.77 7.27
N TYR A 531 15.92 51.85 8.15
CA TYR A 531 16.19 51.98 9.58
C TYR A 531 17.69 51.84 9.88
N VAL A 532 18.40 50.96 9.16
CA VAL A 532 19.86 50.80 9.31
C VAL A 532 20.60 52.06 8.85
N ALA A 533 20.26 52.64 7.70
CA ALA A 533 20.89 53.84 7.18
C ALA A 533 20.66 55.05 8.10
N VAL A 534 19.43 55.24 8.58
CA VAL A 534 19.09 56.33 9.53
C VAL A 534 19.83 56.15 10.86
N ALA A 535 19.87 54.92 11.40
CA ALA A 535 20.51 54.65 12.68
C ALA A 535 22.04 54.68 12.62
N ALA A 536 22.62 54.30 11.48
CA ALA A 536 24.06 54.45 11.22
C ALA A 536 24.43 55.92 11.01
N SER A 537 23.61 56.73 10.33
CA SER A 537 23.88 58.15 10.10
C SER A 537 23.85 58.97 11.39
N THR A 538 22.89 58.71 12.29
CA THR A 538 22.72 59.45 13.55
C THR A 538 23.75 59.11 14.62
N GLY A 539 24.36 57.92 14.60
CA GLY A 539 25.39 57.50 15.54
C GLY A 539 26.79 57.28 14.93
N GLY A 540 26.95 57.57 13.63
CA GLY A 540 28.01 57.01 12.79
C GLY A 540 29.41 57.61 12.92
N MET A 541 29.56 58.84 13.41
CA MET A 541 30.89 59.49 13.48
C MET A 541 31.88 58.69 14.34
N GLY A 542 31.45 58.16 15.49
CA GLY A 542 32.31 57.35 16.36
C GLY A 542 32.59 55.95 15.80
N LEU A 543 31.61 55.35 15.12
CA LEU A 543 31.73 54.01 14.55
C LEU A 543 32.60 54.02 13.28
N GLY A 544 32.46 55.04 12.45
CA GLY A 544 33.25 55.24 11.23
C GLY A 544 34.73 55.43 11.53
N ASN A 545 35.06 56.23 12.56
CA ASN A 545 36.46 56.44 12.97
C ASN A 545 37.12 55.19 13.56
N LEU A 546 36.37 54.33 14.26
CA LEU A 546 36.86 53.06 14.79
C LEU A 546 36.99 51.96 13.72
N ALA A 547 36.22 52.07 12.64
CA ALA A 547 36.28 51.17 11.49
C ALA A 547 37.32 51.61 10.45
N SER A 548 37.59 52.92 10.30
CA SER A 548 38.55 53.49 9.36
C SER A 548 39.99 53.23 9.82
N GLY A 549 40.47 52.01 9.60
CA GLY A 549 41.83 51.59 9.94
C GLY A 549 41.99 50.09 10.23
N LYS A 550 40.88 49.35 10.37
CA LYS A 550 40.87 47.91 10.62
C LYS A 550 40.64 47.11 9.34
N LYS A 551 41.23 45.90 9.27
CA LYS A 551 40.84 44.92 8.24
C LYS A 551 39.38 44.51 8.44
N ILE A 552 38.69 44.12 7.36
CA ILE A 552 37.27 43.74 7.40
C ILE A 552 36.99 42.65 8.44
N GLU A 553 37.90 41.68 8.60
CA GLU A 553 37.81 40.62 9.61
C GLU A 553 37.81 41.14 11.06
N GLU A 554 38.57 42.21 11.34
CA GLU A 554 38.67 42.85 12.65
C GLU A 554 37.50 43.82 12.90
N ALA A 555 36.92 44.39 11.83
CA ALA A 555 35.71 45.20 11.91
C ALA A 555 34.49 44.36 12.36
N GLY A 556 34.47 43.07 12.03
CA GLY A 556 33.42 42.13 12.48
C GLY A 556 33.33 41.93 14.00
N LEU A 557 34.39 42.24 14.75
CA LEU A 557 34.47 42.13 16.21
C LEU A 557 34.05 43.42 16.93
N LEU A 558 33.73 44.50 16.21
CA LEU A 558 33.26 45.73 16.81
C LEU A 558 31.92 45.51 17.52
N LYS A 559 31.86 45.94 18.79
CA LYS A 559 30.64 45.94 19.59
C LYS A 559 29.83 47.18 19.27
N ILE A 560 28.54 46.99 19.03
CA ILE A 560 27.58 48.06 18.76
C ILE A 560 26.43 48.01 19.77
N ARG A 561 25.94 49.20 20.15
CA ARG A 561 24.82 49.39 21.07
C ARG A 561 23.73 50.23 20.42
N TYR A 562 22.49 49.81 20.60
CA TYR A 562 21.32 50.61 20.23
C TYR A 562 21.00 51.68 21.28
N ARG A 563 20.69 52.90 20.84
CA ARG A 563 20.16 53.97 21.71
C ARG A 563 19.02 54.69 20.99
N GLU A 564 18.00 55.10 21.74
CA GLU A 564 16.93 55.98 21.26
C GLU A 564 17.25 57.44 21.64
N PRO A 565 17.78 58.27 20.72
CA PRO A 565 17.97 59.69 20.95
C PRO A 565 16.63 60.44 20.89
N GLY A 566 15.90 60.52 22.01
CA GLY A 566 14.65 61.29 22.10
C GLY A 566 13.47 60.73 21.29
N LYS A 567 12.37 61.48 21.18
CA LYS A 567 11.08 60.99 20.64
C LYS A 567 11.21 60.50 19.19
N GLY A 568 11.34 59.19 19.02
CA GLY A 568 11.25 58.49 17.73
C GLY A 568 12.56 58.33 16.94
N GLY A 569 13.70 58.65 17.53
CA GLY A 569 15.02 58.45 16.90
C GLY A 569 15.58 57.04 17.15
N CYS A 570 16.35 56.52 16.19
CA CYS A 570 17.15 55.29 16.34
C CYS A 570 18.62 55.66 16.06
N ALA A 571 19.57 55.30 16.93
CA ALA A 571 21.00 55.48 16.69
C ALA A 571 21.80 54.23 17.08
N ILE A 572 22.80 53.87 16.28
CA ILE A 572 23.76 52.80 16.56
C ILE A 572 25.09 53.45 16.97
N LEU A 573 25.58 53.11 18.17
CA LEU A 573 26.82 53.65 18.72
C LEU A 573 27.85 52.53 18.89
N ALA A 574 29.14 52.86 18.79
CA ALA A 574 30.19 51.93 19.19
C ALA A 574 30.14 51.69 20.71
N GLY A 575 30.28 50.43 21.14
CA GLY A 575 30.41 50.09 22.56
C GLY A 575 31.75 50.57 23.11
N GLU A 576 31.74 51.24 24.26
CA GLU A 576 32.98 51.64 24.95
C GLU A 576 33.83 50.39 25.24
N SER A 577 34.97 50.29 24.57
CA SER A 577 36.02 49.37 24.99
C SER A 577 36.70 50.01 26.19
N SER A 578 36.47 49.43 27.38
CA SER A 578 37.25 49.71 28.58
C SER A 578 38.69 49.19 28.38
N GLU A 579 39.49 49.88 27.57
CA GLU A 579 40.94 49.83 27.71
C GLU A 579 41.33 50.87 28.76
N ARG A 580 41.71 50.33 29.92
CA ARG A 580 42.20 51.04 31.10
C ARG A 580 43.56 51.64 30.74
N SER A 581 43.61 52.92 30.35
CA SER A 581 44.87 53.66 30.30
C SER A 581 45.26 54.08 31.72
N GLU A 582 46.34 53.47 32.19
CA GLU A 582 47.03 53.76 33.44
C GLU A 582 47.93 55.01 33.24
N GLY A 583 47.78 56.02 34.10
CA GLY A 583 48.57 57.28 34.12
C GLY A 583 48.14 58.30 33.06
N ASP A 584 48.08 59.61 33.27
CA ASP A 584 48.76 60.45 34.24
C ASP A 584 47.91 61.73 34.49
N SER A 585 48.21 62.41 35.58
CA SER A 585 47.56 63.57 36.18
C SER A 585 47.33 64.79 35.28
N GLY A 586 46.31 65.58 35.64
CA GLY A 586 46.46 67.03 35.66
C GLY A 586 45.46 67.84 34.83
N ASP A 587 44.64 68.57 35.58
CA ASP A 587 44.26 69.95 35.35
C ASP A 587 42.89 70.29 34.71
N SER A 588 42.29 71.25 35.38
CA SER A 588 41.00 71.89 35.18
C SER A 588 41.03 72.92 34.04
N SER A 589 40.00 72.91 33.19
CA SER A 589 39.47 74.14 32.60
C SER A 589 38.09 73.92 31.98
N GLU A 590 37.18 74.83 32.30
CA GLU A 590 35.90 75.08 31.62
C GLU A 590 36.08 75.28 30.12
N GLY A 591 35.05 74.93 29.34
CA GLY A 591 35.02 75.12 27.89
C GLY A 591 33.64 74.84 27.32
N GLU A 592 32.75 75.80 27.49
CA GLU A 592 31.50 75.94 26.73
C GLU A 592 31.85 76.29 25.27
N SER A 593 31.42 75.50 24.29
CA SER A 593 31.42 75.93 22.89
C SER A 593 30.27 75.31 22.10
N THR A 594 29.36 76.21 21.72
CA THR A 594 28.31 76.14 20.71
C THR A 594 28.72 75.44 19.42
N VAL A 595 27.85 74.58 18.90
CA VAL A 595 27.99 73.98 17.56
C VAL A 595 27.32 74.91 16.55
N GLU A 596 28.13 75.44 15.63
CA GLU A 596 27.70 76.20 14.45
C GLU A 596 27.05 75.28 13.41
N GLU A 597 25.95 75.81 12.86
CA GLU A 597 25.16 75.27 11.76
C GLU A 597 25.83 75.67 10.43
N TYR A 598 26.30 74.71 9.63
CA TYR A 598 26.80 74.96 8.28
C TYR A 598 25.82 74.45 7.23
N GLU A 599 25.34 75.41 6.44
CA GLU A 599 24.49 75.29 5.26
C GLU A 599 25.25 74.65 4.09
N LEU A 600 24.66 73.65 3.42
CA LEU A 600 25.30 72.89 2.34
C LEU A 600 24.89 73.44 0.96
N GLU A 601 25.81 74.15 0.31
CA GLU A 601 25.69 74.68 -1.05
C GLU A 601 25.74 73.56 -2.12
N ARG A 602 24.77 73.54 -3.04
CA ARG A 602 24.71 72.60 -4.18
C ARG A 602 25.54 73.11 -5.35
N THR A 603 26.43 72.28 -5.88
CA THR A 603 27.03 72.45 -7.21
C THR A 603 26.55 71.35 -8.19
N PRO A 604 26.23 71.69 -9.45
CA PRO A 604 25.79 70.72 -10.45
C PRO A 604 26.95 70.13 -11.26
N ILE A 605 26.85 68.85 -11.61
CA ILE A 605 27.81 68.12 -12.44
C ILE A 605 27.42 68.30 -13.92
N MET A 606 28.38 68.78 -14.72
CA MET A 606 28.28 68.95 -16.19
C MET A 606 28.28 67.60 -16.92
N GLU A 607 27.40 67.50 -17.93
CA GLU A 607 27.46 66.54 -19.02
C GLU A 607 28.68 66.79 -19.92
N ARG A 608 29.32 65.71 -20.37
CA ARG A 608 30.31 65.74 -21.46
C ARG A 608 29.91 64.75 -22.55
N CYS A 609 29.48 65.30 -23.68
CA CYS A 609 29.33 64.59 -24.95
C CYS A 609 30.68 64.47 -25.65
N GLU A 610 31.01 63.28 -26.14
CA GLU A 610 31.92 63.09 -27.28
C GLU A 610 31.22 62.16 -28.27
N GLY A 611 31.14 62.62 -29.52
CA GLY A 611 30.70 61.82 -30.66
C GLY A 611 31.82 61.64 -31.66
N ILE A 612 31.69 60.65 -32.55
CA ILE A 612 32.25 60.48 -33.91
C ILE A 612 31.70 59.11 -34.37
N SER A 613 30.69 59.06 -35.24
CA SER A 613 30.70 59.10 -36.73
C SER A 613 31.19 57.80 -37.39
N GLY A 614 30.41 57.26 -38.34
CA GLY A 614 30.90 56.28 -39.33
C GLY A 614 29.99 55.10 -39.68
N ALA A 615 29.02 55.34 -40.58
CA ALA A 615 28.51 54.43 -41.64
C ALA A 615 28.21 52.93 -41.35
N GLY A 616 26.90 52.62 -41.34
CA GLY A 616 26.28 51.71 -42.32
C GLY A 616 26.44 50.20 -42.17
N GLU A 617 25.49 49.54 -41.50
CA GLU A 617 24.80 48.35 -42.01
C GLU A 617 23.64 47.95 -41.08
N ARG A 618 22.43 47.78 -41.65
CA ARG A 618 21.29 47.21 -40.95
C ARG A 618 21.40 45.68 -41.03
N GLN A 619 21.78 45.04 -39.93
CA GLN A 619 21.53 43.62 -39.75
C GLN A 619 20.93 43.37 -38.37
N LYS A 620 19.65 42.98 -38.37
CA LYS A 620 18.93 42.49 -37.21
C LYS A 620 19.47 41.11 -36.86
N CYS A 621 20.14 40.99 -35.72
CA CYS A 621 20.28 39.73 -34.99
C CYS A 621 19.88 39.97 -33.53
N ALA A 622 18.97 39.13 -33.05
CA ALA A 622 18.43 39.14 -31.70
C ALA A 622 19.51 38.71 -30.67
N PRO A 623 19.54 39.30 -29.46
CA PRO A 623 20.32 38.74 -28.37
C PRO A 623 19.51 37.66 -27.64
N THR A 624 20.05 36.45 -27.76
CA THR A 624 19.76 35.25 -26.99
C THR A 624 19.87 35.55 -25.49
N VAL A 625 18.81 35.24 -24.76
CA VAL A 625 18.77 35.18 -23.30
C VAL A 625 19.67 34.03 -22.85
N VAL A 626 20.85 34.35 -22.31
CA VAL A 626 21.62 33.39 -21.54
C VAL A 626 21.22 33.56 -20.08
N GLN A 627 20.34 32.67 -19.63
CA GLN A 627 20.19 32.32 -18.23
C GLN A 627 21.55 31.88 -17.70
N THR A 628 22.17 32.68 -16.87
CA THR A 628 23.19 32.22 -15.94
C THR A 628 22.52 32.06 -14.59
N TRP A 629 22.41 30.80 -14.19
CA TRP A 629 22.22 30.40 -12.80
C TRP A 629 23.41 30.90 -11.99
N ILE A 630 23.13 31.63 -10.91
CA ILE A 630 23.63 31.43 -9.54
C ILE A 630 22.54 31.99 -8.61
#